data_AF-A0A1Q9EY20-F1
#
_entry.id   AF-A0A1Q9EY20-F1
#
_cell.length_a   1.000
_cell.length_b   1.000
_cell.length_c   1.000
_cell.angle_alpha   90.00
_cell.angle_beta   90.00
_cell.angle_gamma   90.00
#
_symmetry.space_group_name_H-M   'P 1'
#
loop_
_entity.id
_entity.type
_entity.pdbx_description
1 polymer ?
#
loop_
_entity_poly.entity_id
_entity_poly.type
_entity_poly.pdbx_seq_one_letter_code
_entity_poly.pdbx_strand_id
1 'polypeptide(L)'
;MLWQLWSANQAAFKAAGAPEDFAAFRAQHNGTTIVVLGVDGMQGLEGFDPRAGEAGKAKPFAEVMREVCRLVNQKAPPLLVGCVSATQSLDHGLALSAQLRHRLTLPRVSRVEEHGEDIVPPHRLKNLLVQDMGGHGRALEALLQALRELKDESDAAAVIGAVMLQLSKKYPCKWVRCGDKLVNIDAQKADLIRLRYNDACTRYRIEVPYIQLHMMLNTVPANSKDLAPWRLMDYSQFLSDPPQDGTEWEEFNAAFRVLRPLAFEEVQEVPVGSLHSGAIIKPDTLKDKMVINRHLKRFKARHRIATASKDCGNPKARKNPAAAKPPSRPEKHECEVDGEETTVSLTRTDVLVLNAKGAPAADAVLRLRTQTGDLIAECLQMKHGQSACHLEDERQKACDEDDIFVVLRNSNAEAPAGENLIFVSEGQFADYYGVYRGRAFSSAATSVPCRIQQ
;
A
#
# COMPACT_ATOMS: atom_id res chain seq x y z
N MET A 1 11.22 22.83 -39.97
CA MET A 1 10.71 21.52 -39.52
C MET A 1 10.35 21.48 -38.02
N LEU A 2 10.95 22.30 -37.16
CA LEU A 2 10.52 22.48 -35.74
C LEU A 2 9.26 23.35 -35.53
N TRP A 3 8.62 23.81 -36.62
CA TRP A 3 7.50 24.76 -36.61
C TRP A 3 6.12 24.12 -36.89
N GLN A 4 6.03 22.78 -36.88
CA GLN A 4 4.80 22.05 -37.22
C GLN A 4 4.10 21.35 -36.03
N LEU A 5 4.61 21.47 -34.80
CA LEU A 5 3.88 21.02 -33.58
C LEU A 5 2.95 22.12 -33.02
N TRP A 6 2.42 22.99 -33.88
CA TRP A 6 2.19 24.40 -33.55
C TRP A 6 0.73 24.85 -33.36
N SER A 7 -0.28 23.98 -33.46
CA SER A 7 -1.68 24.43 -33.43
C SER A 7 -2.35 24.39 -32.04
N ALA A 8 -2.11 23.38 -31.21
CA ALA A 8 -2.80 23.27 -29.91
C ALA A 8 -2.09 24.03 -28.76
N ASN A 9 -0.76 24.14 -28.80
CA ASN A 9 0.02 24.75 -27.72
C ASN A 9 0.25 26.27 -27.86
N GLN A 10 0.00 26.86 -29.04
CA GLN A 10 0.22 28.30 -29.27
C GLN A 10 -0.62 29.18 -28.34
N ALA A 11 -1.87 28.80 -28.08
CA ALA A 11 -2.75 29.54 -27.18
C ALA A 11 -2.23 29.54 -25.73
N ALA A 12 -1.73 28.39 -25.25
CA ALA A 12 -1.15 28.26 -23.92
C ALA A 12 0.18 29.01 -23.78
N PHE A 13 1.06 28.94 -24.79
CA PHE A 13 2.31 29.70 -24.82
C PHE A 13 2.06 31.22 -24.88
N LYS A 14 1.07 31.66 -25.66
CA LYS A 14 0.68 33.08 -25.75
C LYS A 14 0.03 33.58 -24.46
N ALA A 15 -0.82 32.76 -23.83
CA ALA A 15 -1.41 33.06 -22.52
C ALA A 15 -0.36 33.11 -21.40
N ALA A 16 0.72 32.33 -21.50
CA ALA A 16 1.84 32.33 -20.57
C ALA A 16 2.88 33.45 -20.84
N GLY A 17 2.68 34.29 -21.86
CA GLY A 17 3.60 35.37 -22.21
C GLY A 17 4.92 34.91 -22.82
N ALA A 18 4.98 33.70 -23.39
CA ALA A 18 6.19 33.18 -24.02
C ALA A 18 6.52 33.98 -25.30
N PRO A 19 7.80 34.30 -25.54
CA PRO A 19 8.20 35.11 -26.69
C PRO A 19 7.95 34.39 -28.02
N GLU A 20 7.28 35.08 -28.96
CA GLU A 20 7.04 34.60 -30.32
C GLU A 20 8.33 34.53 -31.16
N ASP A 21 9.34 35.34 -30.80
CA ASP A 21 10.69 35.33 -31.37
C ASP A 21 11.75 35.36 -30.26
N PHE A 22 12.44 34.24 -30.08
CA PHE A 22 13.44 34.08 -29.03
C PHE A 22 14.72 34.91 -29.28
N ALA A 23 15.03 35.22 -30.54
CA ALA A 23 16.17 36.08 -30.88
C ALA A 23 15.86 37.55 -30.55
N ALA A 24 14.65 38.01 -30.87
CA ALA A 24 14.18 39.34 -30.47
C ALA A 24 14.08 39.47 -28.94
N PHE A 25 13.59 38.43 -28.26
CA PHE A 25 13.51 38.39 -26.79
C PHE A 25 14.89 38.52 -26.13
N ARG A 26 15.90 37.81 -26.66
CA ARG A 26 17.30 37.91 -26.20
C ARG A 26 17.87 39.32 -26.36
N ALA A 27 17.57 39.97 -27.48
CA ALA A 27 18.04 41.35 -27.73
C ALA A 27 17.47 42.36 -26.72
N GLN A 28 16.30 42.09 -26.15
CA GLN A 28 15.63 42.96 -25.17
C GLN A 28 16.01 42.67 -23.71
N HIS A 29 16.54 41.49 -23.38
CA HIS A 29 16.76 41.05 -22.00
C HIS A 29 18.24 40.76 -21.73
N ASN A 30 19.04 41.82 -21.58
CA ASN A 30 20.47 41.76 -21.29
C ASN A 30 20.75 41.69 -19.78
N GLY A 31 20.91 40.47 -19.25
CA GLY A 31 21.90 40.21 -18.19
C GLY A 31 21.44 39.54 -16.88
N THR A 32 20.14 39.47 -16.56
CA THR A 32 19.69 38.91 -15.27
C THR A 32 18.50 37.96 -15.35
N THR A 33 17.90 37.78 -16.52
CA THR A 33 16.76 36.88 -16.69
C THR A 33 17.23 35.42 -16.78
N ILE A 34 16.54 34.52 -16.09
CA ILE A 34 16.67 33.07 -16.29
C ILE A 34 15.40 32.61 -17.00
N VAL A 35 15.55 31.90 -18.10
CA VAL A 35 14.43 31.33 -18.84
C VAL A 35 14.43 29.82 -18.67
N VAL A 36 13.33 29.29 -18.14
CA VAL A 36 13.12 27.84 -18.02
C VAL A 36 12.26 27.39 -19.20
N LEU A 37 12.84 26.61 -20.12
CA LEU A 37 12.15 26.00 -21.23
C LEU A 37 11.64 24.63 -20.81
N GLY A 38 10.34 24.51 -20.53
CA GLY A 38 9.67 23.24 -20.28
C GLY A 38 9.19 22.59 -21.58
N VAL A 39 9.66 21.37 -21.86
CA VAL A 39 9.17 20.53 -22.95
C VAL A 39 8.60 19.25 -22.35
N ASP A 40 7.29 19.10 -22.38
CA ASP A 40 6.59 17.92 -21.89
C ASP A 40 6.02 17.08 -23.05
N GLY A 41 5.70 15.81 -22.76
CA GLY A 41 4.98 14.96 -23.71
C GLY A 41 5.83 14.41 -24.85
N MET A 42 7.16 14.40 -24.71
CA MET A 42 8.10 13.98 -25.77
C MET A 42 7.83 12.56 -26.34
N GLN A 43 7.24 11.67 -25.54
CA GLN A 43 6.80 10.33 -25.98
C GLN A 43 5.63 10.35 -26.98
N GLY A 44 4.91 11.46 -27.10
CA GLY A 44 3.77 11.63 -28.00
C GLY A 44 4.14 12.19 -29.37
N LEU A 45 5.44 12.41 -29.64
CA LEU A 45 5.91 12.86 -30.94
C LEU A 45 5.59 11.80 -32.01
N GLU A 46 5.00 12.24 -33.12
CA GLU A 46 4.70 11.37 -34.26
C GLU A 46 5.99 10.70 -34.75
N GLY A 47 5.96 9.37 -34.90
CA GLY A 47 7.14 8.57 -35.26
C GLY A 47 8.08 8.22 -34.10
N PHE A 48 7.72 8.53 -32.85
CA PHE A 48 8.37 7.98 -31.66
C PHE A 48 7.96 6.51 -31.44
N ASP A 49 8.91 5.58 -31.60
CA ASP A 49 8.70 4.17 -31.27
C ASP A 49 9.48 3.81 -29.97
N PRO A 50 8.78 3.57 -28.84
CA PRO A 50 9.41 3.20 -27.58
C PRO A 50 10.07 1.80 -27.58
N ARG A 51 9.84 0.99 -28.63
CA ARG A 51 10.34 -0.39 -28.74
C ARG A 51 11.42 -0.56 -29.81
N ALA A 52 11.69 0.46 -30.60
CA ALA A 52 12.73 0.36 -31.59
C ALA A 52 14.10 0.38 -30.91
N GLY A 53 14.98 -0.56 -31.27
CA GLY A 53 16.37 -0.58 -30.82
C GLY A 53 17.18 0.62 -31.37
N GLU A 54 18.50 0.52 -31.42
CA GLU A 54 19.35 1.62 -31.89
C GLU A 54 19.00 2.17 -33.29
N ALA A 55 18.34 1.36 -34.13
CA ALA A 55 17.92 1.72 -35.48
C ALA A 55 16.62 2.56 -35.55
N GLY A 56 15.81 2.61 -34.49
CA GLY A 56 14.63 3.49 -34.43
C GLY A 56 14.76 4.59 -33.39
N LYS A 57 15.99 5.09 -33.20
CA LYS A 57 16.27 6.42 -32.64
C LYS A 57 15.44 7.45 -33.41
N ALA A 58 14.23 7.71 -32.93
CA ALA A 58 13.25 8.54 -33.62
C ALA A 58 13.88 9.91 -33.93
N LYS A 59 14.01 10.23 -35.22
CA LYS A 59 14.53 11.53 -35.68
C LYS A 59 13.84 12.71 -34.97
N PRO A 60 12.50 12.72 -34.78
CA PRO A 60 11.82 13.86 -34.14
C PRO A 60 12.24 14.07 -32.68
N PHE A 61 12.34 12.98 -31.90
CA PHE A 61 12.75 13.06 -30.49
C PHE A 61 14.19 13.58 -30.34
N ALA A 62 15.12 13.00 -31.11
CA ALA A 62 16.52 13.40 -31.08
C ALA A 62 16.74 14.82 -31.65
N GLU A 63 15.95 15.24 -32.63
CA GLU A 63 15.96 16.59 -33.19
C GLU A 63 15.48 17.63 -32.17
N VAL A 64 14.36 17.37 -31.48
CA VAL A 64 13.88 18.26 -30.41
C VAL A 64 14.90 18.34 -29.28
N MET A 65 15.44 17.21 -28.82
CA MET A 65 16.49 17.20 -27.79
C MET A 65 17.75 17.96 -28.23
N ARG A 66 18.17 17.81 -29.50
CA ARG A 66 19.33 18.54 -30.05
C ARG A 66 19.06 20.03 -30.08
N GLU A 67 17.83 20.44 -30.40
CA GLU A 67 17.46 21.85 -30.45
C GLU A 67 17.38 22.47 -29.05
N VAL A 68 16.78 21.77 -28.08
CA VAL A 68 16.81 22.18 -26.66
C VAL A 68 18.26 22.33 -26.20
N CYS A 69 19.12 21.34 -26.46
CA CYS A 69 20.55 21.43 -26.13
C CYS A 69 21.25 22.59 -26.84
N ARG A 70 20.92 22.86 -28.12
CA ARG A 70 21.47 23.99 -28.87
C ARG A 70 21.09 25.32 -28.22
N LEU A 71 19.85 25.46 -27.75
CA LEU A 71 19.37 26.66 -27.08
C LEU A 71 19.99 26.84 -25.68
N VAL A 72 20.11 25.76 -24.91
CA VAL A 72 20.70 25.77 -23.55
C VAL A 72 22.20 26.08 -23.58
N ASN A 73 22.93 25.53 -24.57
CA ASN A 73 24.38 25.68 -24.65
C ASN A 73 24.84 27.01 -25.29
N GLN A 74 23.91 27.90 -25.65
CA GLN A 74 24.29 29.24 -26.11
C GLN A 74 24.89 30.05 -24.96
N LYS A 75 26.14 30.49 -25.13
CA LYS A 75 26.86 31.31 -24.14
C LYS A 75 26.39 32.77 -24.05
N ALA A 76 25.23 33.09 -24.62
CA ALA A 76 24.65 34.42 -24.62
C ALA A 76 23.53 34.53 -23.58
N PRO A 77 23.33 35.68 -22.92
CA PRO A 77 22.19 35.91 -22.04
C PRO A 77 20.85 35.86 -22.82
N PRO A 78 19.73 35.54 -22.15
CA PRO A 78 19.63 35.09 -20.76
C PRO A 78 20.13 33.65 -20.55
N LEU A 79 20.40 33.28 -19.29
CA LEU A 79 20.66 31.88 -18.93
C LEU A 79 19.41 31.05 -19.25
N LEU A 80 19.57 30.01 -20.06
CA LEU A 80 18.49 29.12 -20.44
C LEU A 80 18.63 27.77 -19.72
N VAL A 81 17.57 27.33 -19.06
CA VAL A 81 17.48 26.00 -18.45
C VAL A 81 16.45 25.19 -19.23
N GLY A 82 16.89 24.11 -19.89
CA GLY A 82 16.00 23.19 -20.59
C GLY A 82 15.53 22.08 -19.67
N CYS A 83 14.23 22.01 -19.42
CA CYS A 83 13.57 20.96 -18.67
C CYS A 83 12.76 20.11 -19.65
N VAL A 84 13.16 18.86 -19.86
CA VAL A 84 12.43 17.94 -20.73
C VAL A 84 11.83 16.84 -19.87
N SER A 85 10.51 16.73 -19.88
CA SER A 85 9.77 15.65 -19.22
C SER A 85 9.21 14.68 -20.25
N ALA A 86 9.26 13.41 -19.88
CA ALA A 86 8.55 12.35 -20.57
C ALA A 86 7.97 11.42 -19.54
N THR A 87 6.80 10.89 -19.86
CA THR A 87 6.06 10.07 -18.90
C THR A 87 6.43 8.58 -19.04
N GLN A 88 7.19 8.20 -20.07
CA GLN A 88 7.72 6.85 -20.30
C GLN A 88 9.26 6.83 -20.16
N SER A 89 9.85 5.68 -19.83
CA SER A 89 11.31 5.55 -19.75
C SER A 89 11.95 5.82 -21.12
N LEU A 90 12.72 6.90 -21.20
CA LEU A 90 13.44 7.31 -22.41
C LEU A 90 14.82 6.64 -22.55
N ASP A 91 15.22 5.79 -21.61
CA ASP A 91 16.56 5.18 -21.58
C ASP A 91 16.92 4.47 -22.90
N HIS A 92 15.93 3.84 -23.54
CA HIS A 92 16.11 3.14 -24.82
C HIS A 92 16.23 4.10 -26.02
N GLY A 93 15.63 5.31 -25.93
CA GLY A 93 15.63 6.31 -26.99
C GLY A 93 16.75 7.37 -26.86
N LEU A 94 17.41 7.44 -25.70
CA LEU A 94 18.46 8.41 -25.42
C LEU A 94 19.83 7.86 -25.81
N ALA A 95 20.51 8.53 -26.75
CA ALA A 95 21.92 8.26 -27.06
C ALA A 95 22.81 8.45 -25.81
N LEU A 96 23.95 7.77 -25.74
CA LEU A 96 24.96 8.03 -24.70
C LEU A 96 25.34 9.52 -24.71
N SER A 97 25.30 10.16 -23.54
CA SER A 97 25.62 11.58 -23.38
C SER A 97 26.49 11.76 -22.14
N ALA A 98 27.44 12.68 -22.21
CA ALA A 98 28.24 13.12 -21.07
C ALA A 98 27.44 14.02 -20.11
N GLN A 99 26.22 14.42 -20.48
CA GLN A 99 25.36 15.23 -19.62
C GLN A 99 24.80 14.41 -18.46
N LEU A 100 24.86 15.00 -17.26
CA LEU A 100 24.28 14.43 -16.05
C LEU A 100 22.75 14.34 -16.21
N ARG A 101 22.19 13.16 -15.95
CA ARG A 101 20.74 12.92 -16.01
C ARG A 101 20.21 12.69 -14.62
N HIS A 102 19.24 13.50 -14.22
CA HIS A 102 18.48 13.27 -13.00
C HIS A 102 17.11 12.69 -13.35
N ARG A 103 16.77 11.54 -12.76
CA ARG A 103 15.40 11.05 -12.78
C ARG A 103 14.64 11.70 -11.64
N LEU A 104 13.60 12.44 -11.98
CA LEU A 104 12.68 12.96 -10.99
C LEU A 104 11.73 11.84 -10.59
N THR A 105 11.73 11.49 -9.31
CA THR A 105 10.70 10.64 -8.73
C THR A 105 9.42 11.47 -8.63
N LEU A 106 8.35 11.05 -9.28
CA LEU A 106 7.10 11.81 -9.22
C LEU A 106 6.55 11.82 -7.79
N PRO A 107 5.97 12.92 -7.30
CA PRO A 107 5.32 12.90 -5.99
C PRO A 107 4.15 11.90 -5.99
N ARG A 108 3.86 11.31 -4.83
CA ARG A 108 2.63 10.53 -4.69
C ARG A 108 1.45 11.48 -4.69
N VAL A 109 0.43 11.12 -5.45
CA VAL A 109 -0.78 11.90 -5.58
C VAL A 109 -1.79 11.39 -4.54
N SER A 110 -2.22 12.26 -3.64
CA SER A 110 -3.26 11.93 -2.65
C SER A 110 -4.68 12.13 -3.21
N ARG A 111 -4.82 12.98 -4.23
CA ARG A 111 -6.08 13.33 -4.88
C ARG A 111 -5.92 13.51 -6.37
N VAL A 112 -6.83 12.95 -7.16
CA VAL A 112 -6.81 13.13 -8.61
C VAL A 112 -7.73 14.27 -8.97
N GLU A 113 -7.16 15.47 -9.01
CA GLU A 113 -7.87 16.72 -9.25
C GLU A 113 -7.36 17.40 -10.52
N GLU A 114 -8.26 18.09 -11.23
CA GLU A 114 -7.94 19.03 -12.30
C GLU A 114 -8.54 20.39 -11.93
N HIS A 115 -7.70 21.42 -11.88
CA HIS A 115 -8.11 22.75 -11.38
C HIS A 115 -8.73 22.75 -9.96
N GLY A 116 -8.38 21.77 -9.12
CA GLY A 116 -8.91 21.60 -7.77
C GLY A 116 -10.21 20.80 -7.70
N GLU A 117 -10.75 20.36 -8.83
CA GLU A 117 -11.97 19.55 -8.90
C GLU A 117 -11.61 18.07 -9.06
N ASP A 118 -12.32 17.20 -8.34
CA ASP A 118 -12.13 15.75 -8.42
C ASP A 118 -12.62 15.22 -9.78
N ILE A 119 -11.68 14.71 -10.57
CA ILE A 119 -11.95 14.22 -11.94
C ILE A 119 -12.15 12.70 -12.02
N VAL A 120 -12.12 11.98 -10.90
CA VAL A 120 -12.36 10.53 -10.89
C VAL A 120 -13.86 10.29 -11.09
N PRO A 121 -14.26 9.54 -12.15
CA PRO A 121 -15.67 9.24 -12.37
C PRO A 121 -16.35 8.59 -11.16
N PRO A 122 -17.65 8.82 -10.95
CA PRO A 122 -18.39 8.23 -9.84
C PRO A 122 -18.36 6.70 -9.93
N HIS A 123 -18.02 6.06 -8.82
CA HIS A 123 -18.05 4.61 -8.69
C HIS A 123 -18.16 4.24 -7.22
N ARG A 124 -18.92 3.18 -6.88
CA ARG A 124 -19.15 2.78 -5.48
C ARG A 124 -17.86 2.50 -4.69
N LEU A 125 -16.83 2.00 -5.38
CA LEU A 125 -15.50 1.71 -4.80
C LEU A 125 -14.44 2.77 -5.12
N LYS A 126 -14.82 3.96 -5.61
CA LYS A 126 -13.89 5.01 -6.04
C LYS A 126 -12.73 5.23 -5.05
N ASN A 127 -13.05 5.41 -3.77
CA ASN A 127 -12.04 5.69 -2.73
C ASN A 127 -11.06 4.52 -2.55
N LEU A 128 -11.56 3.30 -2.47
CA LEU A 128 -10.73 2.09 -2.37
C LEU A 128 -9.82 1.96 -3.61
N LEU A 129 -10.38 2.08 -4.81
CA LEU A 129 -9.63 1.94 -6.07
C LEU A 129 -8.52 2.99 -6.17
N VAL A 130 -8.80 4.25 -5.87
CA VAL A 130 -7.80 5.33 -5.84
C VAL A 130 -6.70 5.04 -4.82
N GLN A 131 -7.07 4.58 -3.61
CA GLN A 131 -6.10 4.24 -2.58
C GLN A 131 -5.22 3.04 -2.96
N ASP A 132 -5.78 2.03 -3.64
CA ASP A 132 -5.07 0.85 -4.12
C ASP A 132 -4.09 1.15 -5.26
N MET A 133 -4.29 2.26 -5.98
CA MET A 133 -3.27 2.81 -6.90
C MET A 133 -2.07 3.42 -6.15
N GLY A 134 -2.17 3.59 -4.83
CA GLY A 134 -1.08 4.00 -3.95
C GLY A 134 -0.56 5.42 -4.20
N GLY A 135 -1.29 6.24 -4.96
CA GLY A 135 -0.83 7.56 -5.41
C GLY A 135 0.17 7.53 -6.56
N HIS A 136 0.32 6.39 -7.25
CA HIS A 136 1.14 6.31 -8.46
C HIS A 136 0.35 6.90 -9.62
N GLY A 137 0.82 8.03 -10.16
CA GLY A 137 0.13 8.75 -11.24
C GLY A 137 -0.25 7.86 -12.42
N ARG A 138 0.60 6.89 -12.76
CA ARG A 138 0.36 5.97 -13.88
C ARG A 138 -0.73 4.92 -13.62
N ALA A 139 -0.81 4.43 -12.40
CA ALA A 139 -1.91 3.56 -11.98
C ALA A 139 -3.22 4.36 -11.91
N LEU A 140 -3.17 5.60 -11.45
CA LEU A 140 -4.32 6.51 -11.40
C LEU A 140 -4.82 6.89 -12.81
N GLU A 141 -3.93 7.19 -13.76
CA GLU A 141 -4.30 7.44 -15.15
C GLU A 141 -5.01 6.21 -15.76
N ALA A 142 -4.50 5.00 -15.52
CA ALA A 142 -5.12 3.77 -15.99
C ALA A 142 -6.51 3.56 -15.35
N LEU A 143 -6.66 3.88 -14.06
CA LEU A 143 -7.94 3.89 -13.37
C LEU A 143 -8.93 4.89 -13.97
N LEU A 144 -8.51 6.14 -14.22
CA LEU A 144 -9.36 7.15 -14.83
C LEU A 144 -9.83 6.73 -16.21
N GLN A 145 -8.93 6.20 -17.03
CA GLN A 145 -9.27 5.70 -18.35
C GLN A 145 -10.25 4.53 -18.28
N ALA A 146 -9.99 3.55 -17.41
CA ALA A 146 -10.89 2.41 -17.21
C ALA A 146 -12.29 2.86 -16.76
N LEU A 147 -12.38 3.78 -15.80
CA LEU A 147 -13.65 4.30 -15.31
C LEU A 147 -14.40 5.16 -16.34
N ARG A 148 -13.71 5.81 -17.28
CA ARG A 148 -14.35 6.57 -18.38
C ARG A 148 -14.87 5.65 -19.50
N GLU A 149 -14.18 4.54 -19.75
CA GLU A 149 -14.54 3.56 -20.78
C GLU A 149 -15.65 2.61 -20.31
N LEU A 150 -15.74 2.38 -19.00
CA LEU A 150 -16.73 1.50 -18.38
C LEU A 150 -17.96 2.30 -17.89
N LYS A 151 -19.13 1.66 -17.90
CA LYS A 151 -20.36 2.27 -17.36
C LYS A 151 -20.31 2.29 -15.83
N ASP A 152 -21.02 3.23 -15.22
CA ASP A 152 -21.07 3.45 -13.76
C ASP A 152 -21.45 2.20 -12.92
N GLU A 153 -22.16 1.23 -13.51
CA GLU A 153 -22.56 -0.02 -12.85
C GLU A 153 -21.56 -1.18 -13.03
N SER A 154 -20.42 -0.94 -13.66
CA SER A 154 -19.43 -1.99 -13.88
C SER A 154 -18.91 -2.50 -12.54
N ASP A 155 -18.83 -3.82 -12.35
CA ASP A 155 -18.30 -4.36 -11.11
C ASP A 155 -16.81 -4.03 -10.94
N ALA A 156 -16.33 -4.16 -9.70
CA ALA A 156 -14.95 -3.86 -9.38
C ALA A 156 -13.98 -4.69 -10.23
N ALA A 157 -14.32 -5.96 -10.48
CA ALA A 157 -13.48 -6.88 -11.24
C ALA A 157 -13.32 -6.44 -12.70
N ALA A 158 -14.37 -5.90 -13.32
CA ALA A 158 -14.32 -5.33 -14.67
C ALA A 158 -13.44 -4.08 -14.71
N VAL A 159 -13.60 -3.17 -13.73
CA VAL A 159 -12.76 -1.96 -13.63
C VAL A 159 -11.30 -2.34 -13.44
N ILE A 160 -11.00 -3.28 -12.55
CA ILE A 160 -9.65 -3.77 -12.30
C ILE A 160 -9.09 -4.48 -13.52
N GLY A 161 -9.86 -5.34 -14.16
CA GLY A 161 -9.47 -6.01 -15.39
C GLY A 161 -9.09 -4.99 -16.48
N ALA A 162 -9.86 -3.92 -16.63
CA ALA A 162 -9.54 -2.82 -17.53
C ALA A 162 -8.27 -2.07 -17.11
N VAL A 163 -8.10 -1.74 -15.82
CA VAL A 163 -6.86 -1.12 -15.31
C VAL A 163 -5.64 -2.00 -15.58
N MET A 164 -5.75 -3.30 -15.30
CA MET A 164 -4.69 -4.28 -15.54
C MET A 164 -4.36 -4.38 -17.03
N LEU A 165 -5.36 -4.36 -17.90
CA LEU A 165 -5.19 -4.35 -19.35
C LEU A 165 -4.50 -3.07 -19.82
N GLN A 166 -4.90 -1.90 -19.33
CA GLN A 166 -4.29 -0.62 -19.68
C GLN A 166 -2.84 -0.56 -19.19
N LEU A 167 -2.57 -0.98 -17.95
CA LEU A 167 -1.21 -1.05 -17.41
C LEU A 167 -0.33 -2.03 -18.18
N SER A 168 -0.84 -3.20 -18.55
CA SER A 168 -0.07 -4.18 -19.34
C SER A 168 0.15 -3.77 -20.81
N LYS A 169 -0.76 -2.99 -21.41
CA LYS A 169 -0.56 -2.38 -22.73
C LYS A 169 0.50 -1.28 -22.69
N LYS A 170 0.40 -0.39 -21.69
CA LYS A 170 1.28 0.78 -21.51
C LYS A 170 2.67 0.39 -21.04
N TYR A 171 2.75 -0.65 -20.22
CA TYR A 171 3.96 -1.30 -19.77
C TYR A 171 3.86 -2.75 -20.20
N PRO A 172 4.31 -3.11 -21.41
CA PRO A 172 4.40 -4.50 -21.85
C PRO A 172 5.42 -5.22 -20.96
N CYS A 173 5.00 -5.60 -19.76
CA CYS A 173 5.79 -6.32 -18.80
C CYS A 173 6.08 -7.68 -19.42
N LYS A 174 7.35 -7.96 -19.70
CA LYS A 174 7.81 -9.34 -19.66
C LYS A 174 7.73 -9.73 -18.20
N TRP A 175 6.65 -10.42 -17.82
CA TRP A 175 6.47 -10.92 -16.46
C TRP A 175 7.62 -11.86 -16.15
N VAL A 176 8.41 -11.50 -15.14
CA VAL A 176 9.64 -12.16 -14.74
C VAL A 176 9.28 -13.30 -13.79
N ARG A 177 9.62 -14.53 -14.16
CA ARG A 177 9.49 -15.72 -13.30
C ARG A 177 10.60 -15.75 -12.27
N CYS A 178 10.41 -16.52 -11.20
CA CYS A 178 11.49 -16.77 -10.23
C CYS A 178 12.72 -17.34 -10.96
N GLY A 179 13.88 -16.70 -10.82
CA GLY A 179 15.13 -17.05 -11.51
C GLY A 179 15.38 -16.33 -12.83
N ASP A 180 14.42 -15.56 -13.36
CA ASP A 180 14.63 -14.75 -14.55
C ASP A 180 15.53 -13.53 -14.24
N LYS A 181 16.47 -13.26 -15.13
CA LYS A 181 17.27 -12.02 -15.08
C LYS A 181 16.41 -10.86 -15.61
N LEU A 182 16.13 -9.86 -14.77
CA LEU A 182 15.45 -8.59 -15.12
C LEU A 182 16.34 -7.74 -16.03
N VAL A 183 16.45 -8.06 -17.31
CA VAL A 183 17.36 -7.32 -18.21
C VAL A 183 16.68 -6.16 -18.94
N ASN A 184 15.35 -6.16 -19.13
CA ASN A 184 14.72 -5.24 -20.09
C ASN A 184 13.63 -4.31 -19.56
N ILE A 185 13.18 -4.45 -18.30
CA ILE A 185 12.22 -3.52 -17.69
C ILE A 185 12.66 -3.25 -16.27
N ASP A 186 13.06 -2.01 -16.04
CA ASP A 186 13.34 -1.52 -14.71
C ASP A 186 12.05 -0.95 -14.13
N ALA A 187 11.39 -1.72 -13.26
CA ALA A 187 10.13 -1.35 -12.62
C ALA A 187 10.27 -0.09 -11.75
N GLN A 188 11.48 0.21 -11.27
CA GLN A 188 11.78 1.44 -10.56
C GLN A 188 11.81 2.64 -11.51
N LYS A 189 12.39 2.49 -12.71
CA LYS A 189 12.38 3.54 -13.76
C LYS A 189 10.99 3.81 -14.34
N ALA A 190 10.12 2.81 -14.32
CA ALA A 190 8.72 2.96 -14.75
C ALA A 190 7.83 3.60 -13.66
N ASP A 191 8.39 3.90 -12.49
CA ASP A 191 7.71 4.43 -11.31
C ASP A 191 6.55 3.52 -10.85
N LEU A 192 6.69 2.21 -11.12
CA LEU A 192 5.74 1.18 -10.74
C LEU A 192 6.06 0.65 -9.33
N ILE A 193 7.35 0.51 -9.01
CA ILE A 193 7.86 0.11 -7.71
C ILE A 193 8.84 1.17 -7.22
N ARG A 194 8.81 1.51 -5.92
CA ARG A 194 9.81 2.40 -5.31
C ARG A 194 10.61 1.67 -4.25
N LEU A 195 11.91 1.93 -4.22
CA LEU A 195 12.78 1.50 -3.14
C LEU A 195 13.03 2.70 -2.23
N ARG A 196 12.59 2.63 -0.98
CA ARG A 196 12.94 3.62 0.05
C ARG A 196 14.04 3.08 0.91
N TYR A 197 15.21 3.71 0.86
CA TYR A 197 16.33 3.35 1.71
C TYR A 197 16.21 4.01 3.08
N ASN A 198 16.74 3.36 4.12
CA ASN A 198 17.00 4.02 5.39
C ASN A 198 18.14 5.04 5.25
N ASP A 199 18.33 5.91 6.24
CA ASP A 199 19.36 6.97 6.21
C ASP A 199 20.77 6.42 5.97
N ALA A 200 21.06 5.23 6.50
CA ALA A 200 22.34 4.54 6.31
C ALA A 200 22.51 3.88 4.93
N CYS A 201 21.48 3.89 4.08
CA CYS A 201 21.44 3.20 2.77
C CYS A 201 21.74 1.69 2.81
N THR A 202 21.59 1.06 3.97
CA THR A 202 21.88 -0.37 4.20
C THR A 202 20.65 -1.25 4.06
N ARG A 203 19.45 -0.67 4.17
CA ARG A 203 18.17 -1.37 4.07
C ARG A 203 17.23 -0.60 3.17
N TYR A 204 16.34 -1.30 2.49
CA TYR A 204 15.31 -0.68 1.66
C TYR A 204 13.93 -1.29 1.92
N ARG A 205 12.89 -0.47 1.79
CA ARG A 205 11.49 -0.87 1.73
C ARG A 205 11.05 -0.82 0.28
N ILE A 206 10.48 -1.91 -0.22
CA ILE A 206 9.78 -1.93 -1.50
C ILE A 206 8.38 -1.35 -1.27
N GLU A 207 8.08 -0.24 -1.94
CA GLU A 207 6.74 0.30 -2.02
C GLU A 207 6.14 -0.04 -3.37
N VAL A 208 5.07 -0.81 -3.36
CA VAL A 208 4.31 -1.20 -4.55
C VAL A 208 2.84 -0.84 -4.30
N PRO A 209 2.10 -0.30 -5.27
CA PRO A 209 0.67 -0.10 -5.08
C PRO A 209 -0.04 -1.45 -5.01
N TYR A 210 -1.12 -1.54 -4.23
CA TYR A 210 -1.83 -2.81 -4.06
C TYR A 210 -2.26 -3.40 -5.41
N ILE A 211 -2.72 -2.57 -6.36
CA ILE A 211 -3.12 -3.04 -7.68
C ILE A 211 -2.02 -3.87 -8.37
N GLN A 212 -0.75 -3.51 -8.22
CA GLN A 212 0.34 -4.27 -8.82
C GLN A 212 0.62 -5.57 -8.08
N LEU A 213 0.53 -5.57 -6.74
CA LEU A 213 0.57 -6.80 -5.97
C LEU A 213 -0.56 -7.74 -6.40
N HIS A 214 -1.78 -7.21 -6.56
CA HIS A 214 -2.93 -7.96 -7.04
C HIS A 214 -2.71 -8.55 -8.44
N MET A 215 -2.17 -7.76 -9.37
CA MET A 215 -1.80 -8.22 -10.72
C MET A 215 -0.85 -9.41 -10.66
N MET A 216 0.21 -9.31 -9.84
CA MET A 216 1.17 -10.40 -9.67
C MET A 216 0.48 -11.64 -9.11
N LEU A 217 -0.33 -11.48 -8.07
CA LEU A 217 -0.99 -12.59 -7.41
C LEU A 217 -2.01 -13.30 -8.30
N ASN A 218 -2.72 -12.58 -9.19
CA ASN A 218 -3.71 -13.17 -10.10
C ASN A 218 -3.10 -14.11 -11.16
N THR A 219 -1.79 -14.01 -11.42
CA THR A 219 -1.08 -14.93 -12.32
C THR A 219 -0.69 -16.25 -11.66
N VAL A 220 -0.80 -16.30 -10.33
CA VAL A 220 -0.48 -17.48 -9.54
C VAL A 220 -1.77 -18.29 -9.33
N PRO A 221 -1.72 -19.62 -9.31
CA PRO A 221 -2.88 -20.43 -8.92
C PRO A 221 -3.44 -19.99 -7.56
N ALA A 222 -4.76 -19.90 -7.44
CA ALA A 222 -5.42 -19.46 -6.22
C ALA A 222 -5.10 -20.35 -5.00
N ASN A 223 -4.76 -21.62 -5.23
CA ASN A 223 -4.36 -22.60 -4.23
C ASN A 223 -2.85 -22.57 -3.89
N SER A 224 -2.10 -21.56 -4.34
CA SER A 224 -0.69 -21.41 -3.98
C SER A 224 -0.55 -21.17 -2.49
N LYS A 225 0.08 -22.11 -1.78
CA LYS A 225 0.28 -22.02 -0.32
C LYS A 225 1.14 -20.83 0.08
N ASP A 226 2.10 -20.45 -0.76
CA ASP A 226 3.08 -19.40 -0.44
C ASP A 226 2.52 -17.99 -0.67
N LEU A 227 1.68 -17.82 -1.69
CA LEU A 227 1.21 -16.51 -2.15
C LEU A 227 -0.28 -16.25 -1.88
N ALA A 228 -1.08 -17.27 -1.58
CA ALA A 228 -2.48 -17.08 -1.20
C ALA A 228 -2.68 -16.12 -0.01
N PRO A 229 -1.85 -16.13 1.07
CA PRO A 229 -2.02 -15.19 2.18
C PRO A 229 -1.97 -13.71 1.76
N TRP A 230 -1.22 -13.40 0.71
CA TRP A 230 -1.01 -12.04 0.20
C TRP A 230 -2.23 -11.49 -0.56
N ARG A 231 -3.22 -12.33 -0.89
CA ARG A 231 -4.50 -11.93 -1.48
C ARG A 231 -5.46 -11.41 -0.41
N LEU A 232 -4.95 -10.51 0.44
CA LEU A 232 -5.71 -9.92 1.51
C LEU A 232 -6.86 -9.12 0.90
N MET A 233 -8.08 -9.50 1.24
CA MET A 233 -9.29 -8.74 0.91
C MET A 233 -9.46 -8.54 -0.59
N ASP A 234 -9.70 -9.61 -1.36
CA ASP A 234 -9.90 -9.47 -2.80
C ASP A 234 -11.12 -8.57 -3.12
N TYR A 235 -11.26 -8.18 -4.39
CA TYR A 235 -12.33 -7.24 -4.75
C TYR A 235 -13.74 -7.85 -4.74
N SER A 236 -13.87 -9.18 -4.62
CA SER A 236 -15.16 -9.85 -4.61
C SER A 236 -15.95 -9.57 -3.33
N GLN A 237 -15.26 -9.41 -2.20
CA GLN A 237 -15.92 -9.14 -0.92
C GLN A 237 -16.53 -7.71 -0.87
N PHE A 238 -15.98 -6.76 -1.64
CA PHE A 238 -16.49 -5.38 -1.71
C PHE A 238 -17.67 -5.26 -2.69
N LEU A 239 -18.15 -6.38 -3.24
CA LEU A 239 -19.34 -6.45 -4.07
C LEU A 239 -20.61 -6.59 -3.21
N SER A 240 -20.48 -7.04 -1.96
CA SER A 240 -21.55 -7.23 -0.98
C SER A 240 -21.63 -6.04 -0.02
N ASP A 241 -22.80 -5.79 0.56
CA ASP A 241 -22.91 -4.83 1.66
C ASP A 241 -22.07 -5.32 2.85
N PRO A 242 -21.10 -4.52 3.31
CA PRO A 242 -20.20 -4.94 4.37
C PRO A 242 -20.97 -5.07 5.69
N PRO A 243 -20.66 -6.09 6.52
CA PRO A 243 -21.21 -6.21 7.87
C PRO A 243 -20.97 -4.91 8.66
N GLN A 244 -22.04 -4.30 9.17
CA GLN A 244 -21.94 -3.05 9.94
C GLN A 244 -21.44 -3.22 11.38
N ASP A 245 -20.97 -4.41 11.75
CA ASP A 245 -20.62 -4.78 13.11
C ASP A 245 -19.11 -4.85 13.37
N GLY A 246 -18.28 -4.40 12.42
CA GLY A 246 -16.82 -4.39 12.55
C GLY A 246 -16.15 -5.73 12.26
N THR A 247 -16.90 -6.77 11.89
CA THR A 247 -16.33 -8.10 11.59
C THR A 247 -15.27 -8.03 10.48
N GLU A 248 -15.45 -7.21 9.45
CA GLU A 248 -14.44 -7.04 8.39
C GLU A 248 -13.13 -6.42 8.90
N TRP A 249 -13.23 -5.49 9.85
CA TRP A 249 -12.06 -4.90 10.49
C TRP A 249 -11.28 -5.96 11.28
N GLU A 250 -11.99 -6.84 11.98
CA GLU A 250 -11.39 -7.93 12.74
C GLU A 250 -10.72 -8.97 11.83
N GLU A 251 -11.44 -9.44 10.81
CA GLU A 251 -10.95 -10.42 9.83
C GLU A 251 -9.73 -9.90 9.06
N PHE A 252 -9.76 -8.63 8.63
CA PHE A 252 -8.65 -7.97 7.95
C PHE A 252 -7.39 -7.95 8.83
N ASN A 253 -7.52 -7.51 10.08
CA ASN A 253 -6.37 -7.38 10.97
C ASN A 253 -5.80 -8.74 11.39
N ALA A 254 -6.65 -9.74 11.62
CA ALA A 254 -6.22 -11.10 11.86
C ALA A 254 -5.43 -11.67 10.66
N ALA A 255 -5.93 -11.48 9.44
CA ALA A 255 -5.25 -11.92 8.23
C ALA A 255 -3.96 -11.12 7.95
N PHE A 256 -3.97 -9.81 8.18
CA PHE A 256 -2.78 -8.96 8.02
C PHE A 256 -1.67 -9.34 9.02
N ARG A 257 -2.02 -9.69 10.26
CA ARG A 257 -1.04 -10.13 11.26
C ARG A 257 -0.32 -11.42 10.85
N VAL A 258 -0.97 -12.29 10.07
CA VAL A 258 -0.37 -13.52 9.51
C VAL A 258 0.68 -13.23 8.43
N LEU A 259 0.58 -12.09 7.72
CA LEU A 259 1.54 -11.72 6.69
C LEU A 259 2.90 -11.30 7.24
N ARG A 260 2.89 -10.62 8.39
CA ARG A 260 4.08 -10.04 9.01
C ARG A 260 5.24 -11.03 9.27
N PRO A 261 5.02 -12.23 9.84
CA PRO A 261 6.09 -13.19 10.07
C PRO A 261 6.70 -13.77 8.80
N LEU A 262 6.03 -13.66 7.63
CA LEU A 262 6.55 -14.14 6.34
C LEU A 262 7.73 -13.30 5.82
N ALA A 263 7.97 -12.12 6.41
CA ALA A 263 9.15 -11.31 6.11
C ALA A 263 10.44 -11.84 6.76
N PHE A 264 10.33 -12.88 7.59
CA PHE A 264 11.40 -13.45 8.39
C PHE A 264 11.44 -14.97 8.22
N GLU A 265 12.60 -15.55 8.46
CA GLU A 265 12.78 -17.00 8.40
C GLU A 265 12.04 -17.69 9.57
N GLU A 266 11.63 -18.95 9.35
CA GLU A 266 11.02 -19.77 10.39
C GLU A 266 12.03 -19.99 11.53
N VAL A 267 11.60 -19.84 12.79
CA VAL A 267 12.46 -19.95 14.01
C VAL A 267 13.50 -18.83 14.15
N GLN A 268 13.47 -17.79 13.31
CA GLN A 268 14.34 -16.63 13.47
C GLN A 268 14.01 -15.83 14.73
N GLU A 269 15.02 -15.38 15.47
CA GLU A 269 14.82 -14.38 16.51
C GLU A 269 14.56 -13.01 15.89
N VAL A 270 13.42 -12.40 16.24
CA VAL A 270 12.97 -11.13 15.66
C VAL A 270 12.52 -10.21 16.79
N PRO A 271 12.92 -8.92 16.78
CA PRO A 271 12.43 -7.97 17.75
C PRO A 271 10.96 -7.64 17.48
N VAL A 272 10.16 -7.48 18.55
CA VAL A 272 8.74 -7.10 18.48
C VAL A 272 8.56 -5.82 17.66
N GLY A 273 9.48 -4.87 17.74
CA GLY A 273 9.47 -3.65 16.93
C GLY A 273 9.54 -3.90 15.41
N SER A 274 10.19 -4.98 14.97
CA SER A 274 10.19 -5.37 13.55
C SER A 274 8.88 -6.04 13.15
N LEU A 275 8.33 -6.91 14.01
CA LEU A 275 7.01 -7.52 13.79
C LEU A 275 5.90 -6.46 13.74
N HIS A 276 5.98 -5.38 14.52
CA HIS A 276 4.98 -4.31 14.53
C HIS A 276 5.49 -2.99 13.95
N SER A 277 6.44 -3.06 13.00
CA SER A 277 6.94 -1.87 12.31
C SER A 277 5.81 -1.01 11.76
N GLY A 278 5.92 0.30 12.01
CA GLY A 278 4.89 1.32 11.70
C GLY A 278 3.87 1.57 12.82
N ALA A 279 3.89 0.82 13.92
CA ALA A 279 3.05 1.07 15.08
C ALA A 279 3.71 2.03 16.09
N ILE A 280 2.91 2.60 16.98
CA ILE A 280 3.40 3.22 18.21
C ILE A 280 3.58 2.12 19.25
N ILE A 281 4.79 1.96 19.79
CA ILE A 281 5.13 0.87 20.72
C ILE A 281 5.52 1.48 22.07
N LYS A 282 4.92 0.99 23.16
CA LYS A 282 5.16 1.47 24.52
C LYS A 282 5.29 0.31 25.52
N PRO A 283 6.21 0.40 26.50
CA PRO A 283 7.31 1.37 26.55
C PRO A 283 8.28 1.16 25.38
N ASP A 284 9.17 2.12 25.12
CA ASP A 284 10.15 2.03 24.04
C ASP A 284 11.00 0.75 24.11
N THR A 285 11.24 0.21 25.31
CA THR A 285 11.99 -1.03 25.51
C THR A 285 11.27 -2.27 24.94
N LEU A 286 9.95 -2.23 24.76
CA LEU A 286 9.20 -3.33 24.17
C LEU A 286 9.64 -3.59 22.71
N LYS A 287 10.06 -2.54 21.99
CA LYS A 287 10.49 -2.68 20.58
C LYS A 287 11.69 -3.64 20.44
N ASP A 288 12.52 -3.71 21.47
CA ASP A 288 13.77 -4.48 21.52
C ASP A 288 13.54 -5.89 22.10
N LYS A 289 12.34 -6.20 22.61
CA LYS A 289 11.98 -7.52 23.12
C LYS A 289 12.06 -8.54 21.98
N MET A 290 12.87 -9.60 22.15
CA MET A 290 13.09 -10.63 21.14
C MET A 290 12.11 -11.79 21.28
N VAL A 291 11.53 -12.23 20.17
CA VAL A 291 10.64 -13.39 20.09
C VAL A 291 11.04 -14.31 18.94
N ILE A 292 10.68 -15.58 19.05
CA ILE A 292 10.92 -16.59 18.00
C ILE A 292 9.82 -16.48 16.95
N ASN A 293 10.21 -16.14 15.72
CA ASN A 293 9.31 -16.04 14.58
C ASN A 293 8.76 -17.40 14.17
N ARG A 294 7.47 -17.42 13.83
CA ARG A 294 6.73 -18.56 13.30
C ARG A 294 5.78 -18.08 12.22
N HIS A 295 5.72 -18.79 11.11
CA HIS A 295 4.74 -18.55 10.06
C HIS A 295 3.37 -18.98 10.57
N LEU A 296 2.48 -18.00 10.71
CA LEU A 296 1.21 -18.17 11.42
C LEU A 296 0.14 -18.81 10.53
N LYS A 297 -0.76 -19.54 11.18
CA LYS A 297 -2.01 -20.03 10.61
C LYS A 297 -3.17 -19.38 11.35
N ARG A 298 -4.15 -18.91 10.59
CA ARG A 298 -5.35 -18.25 11.12
C ARG A 298 -6.46 -19.27 11.35
N PHE A 299 -7.14 -19.14 12.49
CA PHE A 299 -8.30 -19.93 12.87
C PHE A 299 -9.37 -19.01 13.46
N LYS A 300 -10.64 -19.43 13.43
CA LYS A 300 -11.73 -18.73 14.10
C LYS A 300 -12.31 -19.59 15.22
N ALA A 301 -12.39 -19.07 16.44
CA ALA A 301 -12.95 -19.80 17.56
C ALA A 301 -14.48 -19.94 17.43
N ARG A 302 -15.02 -21.13 17.68
CA ARG A 302 -16.48 -21.33 17.74
C ARG A 302 -17.11 -20.76 19.01
N HIS A 303 -16.33 -20.75 20.09
CA HIS A 303 -16.75 -20.30 21.41
C HIS A 303 -15.86 -19.15 21.89
N ARG A 304 -16.38 -18.37 22.84
CA ARG A 304 -15.61 -17.27 23.45
C ARG A 304 -14.50 -17.83 24.33
N ILE A 305 -13.26 -17.47 24.02
CA ILE A 305 -12.07 -17.91 24.76
C ILE A 305 -11.43 -16.76 25.54
N ALA A 306 -10.78 -17.09 26.65
CA ALA A 306 -9.86 -16.20 27.33
C ALA A 306 -8.55 -16.06 26.53
N THR A 307 -7.93 -14.88 26.58
CA THR A 307 -6.75 -14.54 25.78
C THR A 307 -5.47 -14.37 26.60
N ALA A 308 -5.58 -14.01 27.88
CA ALA A 308 -4.45 -13.84 28.79
C ALA A 308 -3.63 -15.13 28.91
N SER A 309 -2.31 -15.04 28.94
CA SER A 309 -1.39 -16.20 28.83
C SER A 309 -1.63 -17.34 29.81
N LYS A 310 -1.99 -17.05 31.06
CA LYS A 310 -2.25 -18.06 32.11
C LYS A 310 -3.53 -18.85 31.83
N ASP A 311 -4.55 -18.19 31.29
CA ASP A 311 -5.88 -18.75 31.04
C ASP A 311 -6.20 -18.95 29.55
N CYS A 312 -5.21 -18.72 28.67
CA CYS A 312 -5.43 -18.66 27.22
C CYS A 312 -6.09 -19.94 26.71
N GLY A 313 -7.24 -19.77 26.04
CA GLY A 313 -8.06 -20.85 25.50
C GLY A 313 -9.15 -21.38 26.42
N ASN A 314 -9.14 -21.06 27.72
CA ASN A 314 -10.21 -21.49 28.61
C ASN A 314 -11.55 -20.85 28.19
N PRO A 315 -12.67 -21.60 28.18
CA PRO A 315 -13.99 -21.01 28.05
C PRO A 315 -14.19 -20.01 29.19
N LYS A 316 -14.49 -18.75 28.87
CA LYS A 316 -14.71 -17.76 29.94
C LYS A 316 -16.05 -18.06 30.63
N ALA A 317 -16.06 -18.00 31.97
CA ALA A 317 -17.26 -18.25 32.77
C ALA A 317 -18.43 -17.34 32.32
N ARG A 318 -19.62 -17.92 32.14
CA ARG A 318 -20.86 -17.14 32.04
C ARG A 318 -21.01 -16.35 33.34
N LYS A 319 -21.63 -15.16 33.30
CA LYS A 319 -21.78 -14.17 34.40
C LYS A 319 -22.37 -14.66 35.75
N ASN A 320 -22.57 -15.97 35.97
CA ASN A 320 -22.92 -16.54 37.27
C ASN A 320 -21.65 -17.02 38.01
N PRO A 321 -21.23 -16.32 39.09
CA PRO A 321 -20.00 -16.62 39.83
C PRO A 321 -20.06 -17.92 40.68
N ALA A 322 -21.18 -18.64 40.66
CA ALA A 322 -21.39 -19.84 41.48
C ALA A 322 -21.05 -21.17 40.78
N ALA A 323 -20.59 -21.15 39.53
CA ALA A 323 -20.31 -22.38 38.78
C ALA A 323 -18.82 -22.54 38.48
N ALA A 324 -18.20 -23.38 39.31
CA ALA A 324 -17.03 -24.20 39.05
C ALA A 324 -15.67 -23.51 38.89
N LYS A 325 -14.65 -24.14 39.52
CA LYS A 325 -13.23 -24.01 39.17
C LYS A 325 -13.09 -23.98 37.63
N PRO A 326 -12.17 -23.16 37.07
CA PRO A 326 -11.90 -23.23 35.65
C PRO A 326 -11.64 -24.69 35.29
N PRO A 327 -12.36 -25.26 34.30
CA PRO A 327 -12.12 -26.63 33.89
C PRO A 327 -10.65 -26.75 33.48
N SER A 328 -10.08 -27.94 33.68
CA SER A 328 -8.74 -28.30 33.20
C SER A 328 -8.46 -27.65 31.85
N ARG A 329 -7.36 -26.88 31.76
CA ARG A 329 -6.97 -26.12 30.57
C ARG A 329 -7.15 -27.00 29.33
N PRO A 330 -8.13 -26.73 28.44
CA PRO A 330 -8.34 -27.58 27.29
C PRO A 330 -7.05 -27.55 26.48
N GLU A 331 -6.45 -28.71 26.23
CA GLU A 331 -5.23 -28.76 25.40
C GLU A 331 -5.53 -28.40 23.94
N LYS A 332 -6.80 -28.59 23.52
CA LYS A 332 -7.30 -28.32 22.18
C LYS A 332 -8.63 -27.57 22.25
N HIS A 333 -8.84 -26.67 21.30
CA HIS A 333 -10.00 -25.79 21.21
C HIS A 333 -10.69 -25.95 19.86
N GLU A 334 -12.01 -26.02 19.89
CA GLU A 334 -12.85 -26.06 18.69
C GLU A 334 -12.75 -24.73 17.93
N CYS A 335 -12.27 -24.83 16.70
CA CYS A 335 -12.12 -23.72 15.78
C CYS A 335 -12.72 -24.09 14.42
N GLU A 336 -12.80 -23.09 13.56
CA GLU A 336 -13.26 -23.21 12.20
C GLU A 336 -12.17 -22.64 11.26
N VAL A 337 -11.98 -23.32 10.13
CA VAL A 337 -11.16 -22.86 8.99
C VAL A 337 -11.99 -23.09 7.74
N ASP A 338 -12.26 -22.03 6.98
CA ASP A 338 -13.02 -22.10 5.72
C ASP A 338 -14.37 -22.84 5.83
N GLY A 339 -15.07 -22.70 6.95
CA GLY A 339 -16.35 -23.38 7.19
C GLY A 339 -16.23 -24.78 7.82
N GLU A 340 -15.02 -25.34 7.90
CA GLU A 340 -14.79 -26.69 8.43
C GLU A 340 -14.34 -26.68 9.89
N GLU A 341 -14.92 -27.59 10.68
CA GLU A 341 -14.59 -27.76 12.09
C GLU A 341 -13.19 -28.37 12.25
N THR A 342 -12.40 -27.79 13.15
CA THR A 342 -11.07 -28.27 13.50
C THR A 342 -10.78 -28.07 14.98
N THR A 343 -9.70 -28.68 15.46
CA THR A 343 -9.23 -28.47 16.83
C THR A 343 -7.78 -28.00 16.83
N VAL A 344 -7.51 -26.93 17.58
CA VAL A 344 -6.18 -26.32 17.64
C VAL A 344 -5.72 -26.16 19.09
N SER A 345 -4.43 -26.37 19.34
CA SER A 345 -3.84 -26.08 20.65
C SER A 345 -3.31 -24.65 20.69
N LEU A 346 -3.77 -23.86 21.65
CA LEU A 346 -3.26 -22.52 21.93
C LEU A 346 -1.94 -22.54 22.72
N THR A 347 -1.27 -23.68 22.83
CA THR A 347 0.14 -23.76 23.27
C THR A 347 1.11 -23.63 22.10
N ARG A 348 0.61 -23.81 20.87
CA ARG A 348 1.38 -23.65 19.64
C ARG A 348 1.68 -22.18 19.36
N THR A 349 2.84 -21.94 18.76
CA THR A 349 3.34 -20.60 18.43
C THR A 349 3.14 -20.25 16.95
N ASP A 350 2.61 -21.18 16.14
CA ASP A 350 2.25 -20.99 14.74
C ASP A 350 0.74 -20.74 14.53
N VAL A 351 0.02 -20.37 15.60
CA VAL A 351 -1.45 -20.30 15.63
C VAL A 351 -1.90 -18.90 16.05
N LEU A 352 -2.72 -18.27 15.21
CA LEU A 352 -3.50 -17.07 15.53
C LEU A 352 -4.97 -17.44 15.52
N VAL A 353 -5.68 -17.13 16.61
CA VAL A 353 -7.11 -17.40 16.74
C VAL A 353 -7.88 -16.09 16.82
N LEU A 354 -8.78 -15.85 15.87
CA LEU A 354 -9.82 -14.84 15.95
C LEU A 354 -10.92 -15.36 16.88
N ASN A 355 -11.30 -14.57 17.88
CA ASN A 355 -12.25 -14.94 18.91
C ASN A 355 -13.69 -14.93 18.37
N ALA A 356 -14.60 -15.60 19.09
CA ALA A 356 -16.01 -15.59 18.74
C ALA A 356 -16.66 -14.24 19.03
N LYS A 357 -17.65 -13.83 18.22
CA LYS A 357 -18.35 -12.55 18.36
C LYS A 357 -18.86 -12.27 19.79
N GLY A 358 -18.66 -11.03 20.24
CA GLY A 358 -19.02 -10.58 21.58
C GLY A 358 -18.13 -11.20 22.67
N ALA A 359 -16.90 -11.56 22.32
CA ALA A 359 -15.90 -11.98 23.29
C ALA A 359 -15.69 -10.87 24.35
N PRO A 360 -15.59 -11.24 25.63
CA PRO A 360 -15.39 -10.31 26.74
C PRO A 360 -13.90 -9.95 26.96
N ALA A 361 -13.03 -10.29 26.01
CA ALA A 361 -11.58 -10.11 26.00
C ALA A 361 -11.15 -9.86 24.54
N ALA A 362 -9.85 -9.72 24.28
CA ALA A 362 -9.31 -9.39 22.95
C ALA A 362 -9.94 -10.19 21.79
N ASP A 363 -10.05 -9.51 20.65
CA ASP A 363 -10.72 -10.00 19.45
C ASP A 363 -9.90 -11.07 18.73
N ALA A 364 -8.57 -11.07 18.89
CA ALA A 364 -7.73 -12.19 18.49
C ALA A 364 -6.58 -12.42 19.48
N VAL A 365 -6.00 -13.63 19.44
CA VAL A 365 -4.84 -13.99 20.26
C VAL A 365 -3.90 -14.94 19.53
N LEU A 366 -2.60 -14.79 19.78
CA LEU A 366 -1.59 -15.80 19.48
C LEU A 366 -0.60 -15.94 20.64
N ARG A 367 0.19 -17.01 20.62
CA ARG A 367 1.31 -17.20 21.55
C ARG A 367 2.64 -16.93 20.87
N LEU A 368 3.49 -16.21 21.57
CA LEU A 368 4.88 -15.98 21.18
C LEU A 368 5.80 -16.64 22.20
N ARG A 369 6.89 -17.22 21.69
CA ARG A 369 7.99 -17.68 22.54
C ARG A 369 9.05 -16.58 22.60
N THR A 370 9.42 -16.15 23.81
CA THR A 370 10.52 -15.21 24.02
C THR A 370 11.87 -15.92 23.82
N GLN A 371 12.94 -15.15 23.71
CA GLN A 371 14.30 -15.69 23.70
C GLN A 371 14.63 -16.50 24.98
N THR A 372 14.07 -16.10 26.13
CA THR A 372 14.22 -16.80 27.42
C THR A 372 13.44 -18.12 27.48
N GLY A 373 12.62 -18.41 26.47
CA GLY A 373 11.80 -19.63 26.38
C GLY A 373 10.38 -19.49 26.92
N ASP A 374 10.06 -18.34 27.52
CA ASP A 374 8.73 -18.05 28.08
C ASP A 374 7.67 -17.95 26.99
N LEU A 375 6.46 -18.35 27.33
CA LEU A 375 5.32 -18.30 26.41
C LEU A 375 4.39 -17.16 26.82
N ILE A 376 4.41 -16.08 26.06
CA ILE A 376 3.57 -14.88 26.27
C ILE A 376 2.45 -14.82 25.23
N ALA A 377 1.36 -14.14 25.56
CA ALA A 377 0.26 -13.90 24.63
C ALA A 377 0.46 -12.54 23.94
N GLU A 378 0.14 -12.50 22.66
CA GLU A 378 -0.10 -11.25 21.93
C GLU A 378 -1.61 -11.17 21.72
N CYS A 379 -2.25 -10.23 22.40
CA CYS A 379 -3.69 -10.07 22.46
C CYS A 379 -4.09 -8.86 21.62
N LEU A 380 -4.82 -9.09 20.53
CA LEU A 380 -5.22 -8.05 19.58
C LEU A 380 -6.65 -7.59 19.89
N GLN A 381 -6.78 -6.33 20.29
CA GLN A 381 -8.03 -5.62 20.43
C GLN A 381 -8.24 -4.70 19.22
N MET A 382 -9.28 -4.97 18.44
CA MET A 382 -9.60 -4.36 17.17
C MET A 382 -10.88 -3.54 17.33
N LYS A 383 -10.75 -2.22 17.52
CA LYS A 383 -11.90 -1.34 17.77
C LYS A 383 -12.33 -0.62 16.50
N HIS A 384 -13.61 -0.82 16.18
CA HIS A 384 -14.31 -0.16 15.08
C HIS A 384 -15.14 1.05 15.58
N GLY A 385 -15.04 2.17 14.86
CA GLY A 385 -15.77 3.42 15.09
C GLY A 385 -15.31 4.22 16.31
N GLN A 386 -16.22 5.07 16.80
CA GLN A 386 -16.07 5.88 18.02
C GLN A 386 -16.34 5.09 19.31
N SER A 387 -16.30 3.76 19.25
CA SER A 387 -16.59 2.89 20.39
C SER A 387 -15.71 3.30 21.58
N ALA A 388 -16.34 3.73 22.67
CA ALA A 388 -15.65 4.08 23.91
C ALA A 388 -14.84 2.86 24.37
N CYS A 389 -13.52 3.01 24.40
CA CYS A 389 -12.61 1.94 24.76
C CYS A 389 -11.77 2.41 25.94
N HIS A 390 -12.13 1.96 27.14
CA HIS A 390 -11.29 2.08 28.31
C HIS A 390 -10.18 1.04 28.19
N LEU A 391 -9.04 1.47 27.64
CA LEU A 391 -7.97 0.56 27.25
C LEU A 391 -7.37 -0.22 28.42
N GLU A 392 -7.38 0.38 29.61
CA GLU A 392 -6.95 -0.30 30.84
C GLU A 392 -7.87 -1.47 31.19
N ASP A 393 -9.18 -1.26 31.15
CA ASP A 393 -10.18 -2.32 31.40
C ASP A 393 -10.07 -3.44 30.36
N GLU A 394 -9.84 -3.09 29.10
CA GLU A 394 -9.67 -4.10 28.05
C GLU A 394 -8.36 -4.87 28.21
N ARG A 395 -7.26 -4.20 28.59
CA ARG A 395 -6.00 -4.87 28.92
C ARG A 395 -6.20 -5.84 30.08
N GLN A 396 -6.82 -5.40 31.18
CA GLN A 396 -7.06 -6.24 32.35
C GLN A 396 -7.91 -7.48 32.02
N LYS A 397 -8.84 -7.37 31.06
CA LYS A 397 -9.65 -8.51 30.60
C LYS A 397 -8.89 -9.46 29.68
N ALA A 398 -7.90 -8.95 28.95
CA ALA A 398 -7.29 -9.63 27.82
C ALA A 398 -5.87 -10.15 28.05
N CYS A 399 -5.13 -9.59 29.00
CA CYS A 399 -3.69 -9.80 29.16
C CYS A 399 -3.31 -10.11 30.60
N ASP A 400 -2.29 -10.96 30.76
CA ASP A 400 -1.43 -10.98 31.94
C ASP A 400 -0.36 -9.86 31.85
N GLU A 401 0.43 -9.71 32.91
CA GLU A 401 1.48 -8.68 33.07
C GLU A 401 2.47 -8.64 31.88
N ASP A 402 3.06 -9.79 31.53
CA ASP A 402 4.06 -9.90 30.46
C ASP A 402 3.50 -9.96 29.04
N ASP A 403 2.18 -10.04 28.90
CA ASP A 403 1.51 -10.17 27.62
C ASP A 403 1.52 -8.85 26.85
N ILE A 404 1.68 -8.98 25.54
CA ILE A 404 1.66 -7.87 24.61
C ILE A 404 0.21 -7.54 24.28
N PHE A 405 -0.21 -6.31 24.58
CA PHE A 405 -1.52 -5.80 24.24
C PHE A 405 -1.45 -4.98 22.95
N VAL A 406 -2.10 -5.46 21.89
CA VAL A 406 -2.11 -4.79 20.59
C VAL A 406 -3.48 -4.14 20.39
N VAL A 407 -3.51 -2.84 20.15
CA VAL A 407 -4.73 -2.07 19.97
C VAL A 407 -4.75 -1.50 18.56
N LEU A 408 -5.73 -1.91 17.77
CA LEU A 408 -5.91 -1.53 16.38
C LEU A 408 -7.22 -0.75 16.25
N ARG A 409 -7.11 0.57 16.11
CA ARG A 409 -8.25 1.48 15.97
C ARG A 409 -8.38 1.96 14.53
N ASN A 410 -9.62 2.02 14.09
CA ASN A 410 -9.97 2.50 12.76
C ASN A 410 -10.29 4.01 12.71
N SER A 411 -10.10 4.72 13.82
CA SER A 411 -10.25 6.15 13.97
C SER A 411 -8.94 6.77 14.45
N ASN A 412 -8.64 8.00 14.04
CA ASN A 412 -7.51 8.73 14.59
C ASN A 412 -7.63 8.88 16.13
N ALA A 413 -6.56 8.55 16.84
CA ALA A 413 -6.51 8.61 18.30
C ALA A 413 -5.06 8.70 18.78
N GLU A 414 -4.83 9.39 19.88
CA GLU A 414 -3.52 9.39 20.53
C GLU A 414 -3.27 8.06 21.25
N ALA A 415 -2.03 7.58 21.17
CA ALA A 415 -1.63 6.38 21.89
C ALA A 415 -1.59 6.67 23.40
N PRO A 416 -2.33 5.95 24.24
CA PRO A 416 -2.29 6.16 25.69
C PRO A 416 -0.91 5.77 26.25
N ALA A 417 -0.65 6.10 27.51
CA ALA A 417 0.38 5.39 28.25
C ALA A 417 -0.05 3.94 28.48
N GLY A 418 0.91 3.02 28.59
CA GLY A 418 0.61 1.61 28.82
C GLY A 418 1.86 0.75 28.80
N GLU A 419 1.79 -0.36 29.52
CA GLU A 419 2.82 -1.38 29.54
C GLU A 419 2.56 -2.41 28.44
N ASN A 420 3.64 -2.86 27.80
CA ASN A 420 3.61 -3.89 26.75
C ASN A 420 2.54 -3.59 25.66
N LEU A 421 2.35 -2.32 25.32
CA LEU A 421 1.32 -1.81 24.41
C LEU A 421 1.89 -1.60 23.00
N ILE A 422 1.16 -2.09 22.01
CA ILE A 422 1.34 -1.76 20.60
C ILE A 422 0.06 -1.09 20.12
N PHE A 423 0.17 0.13 19.60
CA PHE A 423 -0.98 0.95 19.24
C PHE A 423 -0.91 1.38 17.78
N VAL A 424 -2.00 1.17 17.06
CA VAL A 424 -2.19 1.61 15.67
C VAL A 424 -3.53 2.34 15.59
N SER A 425 -3.49 3.57 15.14
CA SER A 425 -4.68 4.34 14.75
C SER A 425 -4.57 4.74 13.28
N GLU A 426 -5.60 5.41 12.77
CA GLU A 426 -5.64 5.92 11.39
C GLU A 426 -4.34 6.61 10.94
N GLY A 427 -3.74 7.43 11.81
CA GLY A 427 -2.49 8.15 11.52
C GLY A 427 -1.29 7.24 11.24
N GLN A 428 -1.32 5.98 11.67
CA GLN A 428 -0.25 4.99 11.46
C GLN A 428 -0.51 4.08 10.25
N PHE A 429 -1.66 4.16 9.59
CA PHE A 429 -2.04 3.16 8.59
C PHE A 429 -1.08 3.06 7.41
N ALA A 430 -0.55 4.20 6.96
CA ALA A 430 0.40 4.23 5.86
C ALA A 430 1.69 3.45 6.19
N ASP A 431 2.19 3.58 7.41
CA ASP A 431 3.42 2.93 7.83
C ASP A 431 3.17 1.47 8.25
N TYR A 432 2.11 1.24 9.03
CA TYR A 432 1.75 -0.07 9.55
C TYR A 432 1.20 -1.01 8.47
N TYR A 433 0.22 -0.61 7.66
CA TYR A 433 -0.36 -1.51 6.65
C TYR A 433 0.34 -1.43 5.29
N GLY A 434 1.10 -0.37 5.04
CA GLY A 434 1.85 -0.20 3.80
C GLY A 434 0.96 -0.27 2.57
N VAL A 435 1.19 -1.29 1.73
CA VAL A 435 0.46 -1.50 0.47
C VAL A 435 -1.02 -1.81 0.71
N TYR A 436 -1.38 -2.33 1.88
CA TYR A 436 -2.74 -2.71 2.24
C TYR A 436 -3.53 -1.60 2.92
N ARG A 437 -2.98 -0.38 3.08
CA ARG A 437 -3.61 0.72 3.82
C ARG A 437 -5.02 1.04 3.32
N GLY A 438 -5.25 1.03 2.00
CA GLY A 438 -6.57 1.37 1.44
C GLY A 438 -7.65 0.35 1.81
N ARG A 439 -7.22 -0.89 2.01
CA ARG A 439 -8.07 -1.99 2.46
C ARG A 439 -8.40 -1.85 3.94
N ALA A 440 -7.41 -1.50 4.76
CA ALA A 440 -7.62 -1.14 6.17
C ALA A 440 -8.64 -0.01 6.32
N PHE A 441 -8.52 1.05 5.51
CA PHE A 441 -9.48 2.16 5.46
C PHE A 441 -10.87 1.72 5.00
N SER A 442 -10.96 0.84 4.00
CA SER A 442 -12.27 0.39 3.49
C SER A 442 -13.00 -0.47 4.51
N SER A 443 -12.29 -1.36 5.22
CA SER A 443 -12.82 -2.06 6.40
C SER A 443 -13.22 -1.13 7.54
N ALA A 444 -12.74 0.12 7.54
CA ALA A 444 -12.98 1.13 8.57
C ALA A 444 -14.13 2.10 8.24
N ALA A 445 -14.31 2.44 6.96
CA ALA A 445 -15.14 3.56 6.50
C ALA A 445 -16.63 3.23 6.33
N THR A 446 -17.04 1.98 6.54
CA THR A 446 -18.40 1.47 6.25
C THR A 446 -19.47 1.90 7.26
N SER A 447 -19.21 2.95 8.04
CA SER A 447 -20.17 3.56 8.99
C SER A 447 -20.78 4.89 8.54
N VAL A 448 -20.47 5.39 7.32
CA VAL A 448 -21.16 6.57 6.79
C VAL A 448 -22.30 6.12 5.86
N PRO A 449 -23.58 6.28 6.24
CA PRO A 449 -24.66 6.03 5.31
C PRO A 449 -24.56 7.05 4.18
N CYS A 450 -24.34 6.57 2.96
CA CYS A 450 -24.54 7.35 1.75
C CYS A 450 -26.04 7.64 1.64
N ARG A 451 -26.52 8.69 2.32
CA ARG A 451 -27.81 9.29 1.98
C ARG A 451 -27.61 9.99 0.65
N ILE A 452 -27.93 9.29 -0.42
CA ILE A 452 -28.35 9.94 -1.67
C ILE A 452 -29.57 10.78 -1.27
N GLN A 453 -29.36 12.08 -1.08
CA GLN A 453 -30.48 13.01 -1.08
C GLN A 453 -31.05 12.99 -2.49
N GLN A 454 -32.27 12.47 -2.60
CA GLN A 454 -33.11 12.58 -3.79
C GLN A 454 -33.44 14.04 -4.07
#